data_AF-A0A098TBF5-F1
#
_entry.id   AF-A0A098TBF5-F1
#
_cell.length_a   1.000
_cell.length_b   1.000
_cell.length_c   1.000
_cell.angle_alpha   90.00
_cell.angle_beta   90.00
_cell.angle_gamma   90.00
#
_symmetry.space_group_name_H-M   'P 1'
#
loop_
_entity.id
_entity.type
_entity.pdbx_description
1 polymer ?
#
loop_
_entity_poly.entity_id
_entity_poly.type
_entity_poly.pdbx_seq_one_letter_code
_entity_poly.pdbx_strand_id
1 'polypeptide(L)'
;MGSLVSGAHAEEFSFTATNTTGTAITEVLVSENKSDWGYFEIGSGIKPGETVNLVWSQATNNEACEQWVKATFADGSESEPAKFDFCENGLQLDL
;
A
#
# COMPACT_ATOMS: atom_id res chain seq x y z
N MET A 1 20.18 8.87 35.62
CA MET A 1 20.53 7.90 34.56
C MET A 1 19.48 8.06 33.48
N GLY A 2 19.84 8.56 32.30
CA GLY A 2 18.88 8.95 31.27
C GLY A 2 18.30 7.72 30.57
N SER A 3 16.99 7.54 30.68
CA SER A 3 16.23 6.58 29.88
C SER A 3 16.31 7.02 28.41
N LEU A 4 17.01 6.25 27.59
CA LEU A 4 16.86 6.31 26.14
C LEU A 4 15.50 5.69 25.84
N VAL A 5 14.48 6.51 25.71
CA VAL A 5 13.24 6.08 25.05
C VAL A 5 13.64 5.89 23.59
N SER A 6 13.83 4.64 23.18
CA SER A 6 13.83 4.30 21.76
C SER A 6 12.41 4.51 21.26
N GLY A 7 12.09 5.76 20.94
CA GLY A 7 10.95 6.06 20.10
C GLY A 7 11.28 5.52 18.72
N ALA A 8 10.94 4.26 18.46
CA ALA A 8 10.62 3.84 17.11
C ALA A 8 9.44 4.73 16.71
N HIS A 9 9.74 5.89 16.12
CA HIS A 9 8.74 6.59 15.36
C HIS A 9 8.37 5.61 14.25
N ALA A 10 7.16 5.06 14.37
CA ALA A 10 6.49 4.47 13.26
C ALA A 10 6.51 5.48 12.14
N GLU A 11 7.39 5.29 11.17
CA GLU A 11 7.34 6.13 9.98
C GLU A 11 6.07 5.70 9.24
N GLU A 12 5.06 6.55 9.33
CA GLU A 12 3.83 6.45 8.56
C GLU A 12 4.11 7.07 7.20
N PHE A 13 4.11 6.24 6.17
CA PHE A 13 4.29 6.65 4.79
C PHE A 13 2.92 6.76 4.12
N SER A 14 2.70 7.86 3.41
CA SER A 14 1.50 8.09 2.63
C SER A 14 1.84 8.14 1.15
N PHE A 15 1.09 7.40 0.33
CA PHE A 15 1.22 7.42 -1.13
C PHE A 15 -0.15 7.47 -1.78
N THR A 16 -0.19 7.97 -3.00
CA THR A 16 -1.44 8.02 -3.78
C THR A 16 -1.58 6.76 -4.63
N ALA A 17 -2.80 6.24 -4.72
CA ALA A 17 -3.15 5.17 -5.63
C ALA A 17 -4.26 5.63 -6.56
N THR A 18 -4.00 5.59 -7.87
CA THR A 18 -4.96 5.98 -8.90
C THR A 18 -5.42 4.75 -9.66
N ASN A 19 -6.73 4.55 -9.77
CA ASN A 19 -7.28 3.52 -10.63
C ASN A 19 -7.32 4.02 -12.07
N THR A 20 -6.40 3.52 -12.90
CA THR A 20 -6.30 3.89 -14.31
C THR A 20 -7.14 3.00 -15.22
N THR A 21 -7.78 1.98 -14.64
CA THR A 21 -8.58 0.97 -15.35
C THR A 21 -10.06 1.39 -15.49
N GLY A 22 -10.81 0.63 -16.28
CA GLY A 22 -12.26 0.79 -16.41
C GLY A 22 -13.09 0.08 -15.34
N THR A 23 -12.47 -0.69 -14.44
CA THR A 23 -13.16 -1.46 -13.39
C THR A 23 -12.81 -0.92 -12.01
N ALA A 24 -13.79 -0.85 -11.11
CA ALA A 24 -13.52 -0.43 -9.73
C ALA A 24 -12.56 -1.41 -9.02
N ILE A 25 -11.62 -0.87 -8.26
CA ILE A 25 -10.76 -1.65 -7.35
C ILE A 25 -11.49 -1.84 -6.03
N THR A 26 -11.61 -3.07 -5.57
CA THR A 26 -12.29 -3.44 -4.32
C THR A 26 -11.32 -3.69 -3.19
N GLU A 27 -10.09 -4.12 -3.49
CA GLU A 27 -9.03 -4.37 -2.51
C GLU A 27 -7.68 -3.94 -3.09
N VAL A 28 -6.81 -3.37 -2.26
CA VAL A 28 -5.39 -3.16 -2.58
C VAL A 28 -4.58 -3.97 -1.59
N LEU A 29 -3.73 -4.86 -2.09
CA LEU A 29 -2.97 -5.81 -1.29
C LEU A 29 -1.49 -5.46 -1.28
N VAL A 30 -0.81 -5.76 -0.17
CA VAL A 30 0.63 -5.51 0.03
C VAL A 30 1.32 -6.76 0.54
N SER A 31 2.56 -7.02 0.10
CA SER A 31 3.33 -8.19 0.51
C SER A 31 4.84 -8.00 0.34
N GLU A 32 5.62 -8.48 1.31
CA GLU A 32 7.08 -8.58 1.18
C GLU A 32 7.52 -9.69 0.22
N ASN A 33 6.75 -10.79 0.18
CA ASN A 33 7.20 -12.09 -0.33
C ASN A 33 6.32 -12.67 -1.45
N LYS A 34 5.27 -11.96 -1.88
CA LYS A 34 4.22 -12.39 -2.83
C LYS A 34 3.39 -13.62 -2.40
N SER A 35 3.53 -14.07 -1.17
CA SER A 35 2.87 -15.27 -0.65
C SER A 35 1.85 -14.91 0.44
N ASP A 36 2.24 -14.06 1.39
CA ASP A 36 1.39 -13.54 2.45
C ASP A 36 1.01 -12.10 2.12
N TRP A 37 -0.30 -11.80 2.09
CA TRP A 37 -0.81 -10.51 1.64
C TRP A 37 -1.59 -9.82 2.76
N GLY A 38 -1.19 -8.59 3.07
CA GLY A 38 -1.98 -7.64 3.85
C GLY A 38 -2.89 -6.80 2.95
N TYR A 39 -3.75 -6.00 3.57
CA TYR A 39 -4.71 -5.14 2.88
C TYR A 39 -4.51 -3.68 3.28
N PHE A 40 -4.67 -2.78 2.31
CA PHE A 40 -4.86 -1.37 2.61
C PHE A 40 -6.33 -1.05 2.86
N GLU A 41 -6.57 -0.13 3.79
CA GLU A 41 -7.89 0.43 4.03
C GLU A 41 -8.25 1.44 2.93
N ILE A 42 -9.12 1.02 2.01
CA ILE A 42 -9.60 1.85 0.88
C ILE A 42 -11.10 2.19 0.96
N GLY A 43 -11.72 1.90 2.10
CA GLY A 43 -13.16 2.11 2.31
C GLY A 43 -14.02 1.30 1.36
N SER A 44 -14.82 1.96 0.53
CA SER A 44 -15.71 1.30 -0.45
C SER A 44 -15.03 0.94 -1.77
N GLY A 45 -13.72 1.11 -1.88
CA GLY A 45 -12.95 0.87 -3.11
C GLY A 45 -12.61 2.14 -3.88
N ILE A 46 -11.87 1.97 -4.98
CA ILE A 46 -11.38 3.06 -5.84
C ILE A 46 -12.06 2.95 -7.20
N LYS A 47 -12.94 3.89 -7.54
CA LYS A 47 -13.65 3.89 -8.83
C LYS A 47 -12.69 4.22 -9.98
N PRO A 48 -13.05 3.88 -11.23
CA PRO A 48 -12.29 4.28 -12.41
C PRO A 48 -11.95 5.78 -12.42
N GLY A 49 -10.67 6.11 -12.55
CA GLY A 49 -10.15 7.48 -12.59
C GLY A 49 -10.04 8.18 -11.24
N GLU A 50 -10.43 7.56 -10.13
CA GLU A 50 -10.26 8.13 -8.79
C GLU A 50 -8.84 7.87 -8.25
N THR A 51 -8.38 8.81 -7.43
CA THR A 51 -7.15 8.70 -6.65
C THR A 51 -7.47 8.71 -5.16
N VAL A 52 -6.91 7.77 -4.41
CA VAL A 52 -7.00 7.72 -2.94
C VAL A 52 -5.62 7.82 -2.31
N ASN A 53 -5.58 8.18 -1.04
CA ASN A 53 -4.35 8.17 -0.26
C ASN A 53 -4.30 6.89 0.57
N LEU A 54 -3.27 6.08 0.36
CA LEU A 54 -2.97 4.89 1.14
C LEU A 54 -1.94 5.23 2.22
N VAL A 55 -2.11 4.64 3.39
CA VAL A 55 -1.19 4.80 4.52
C VAL A 55 -0.58 3.44 4.83
N TRP A 56 0.75 3.38 4.85
CA TRP A 56 1.52 2.21 5.27
C TRP A 56 2.39 2.62 6.46
N SER A 57 2.42 1.80 7.51
CA SER A 57 3.25 2.08 8.68
C SER A 57 4.26 0.97 8.89
N GLN A 58 5.53 1.33 8.83
CA GLN A 58 6.64 0.40 9.03
C GLN A 58 6.62 -0.21 10.45
N ALA A 59 6.09 0.50 11.45
CA ALA A 59 6.07 0.01 12.83
C ALA A 59 5.12 -1.15 13.09
N THR A 60 4.09 -1.32 12.25
CA THR A 60 3.10 -2.38 12.48
C THR A 60 3.64 -3.76 12.13
N ASN A 61 4.50 -3.87 11.11
CA ASN A 61 4.98 -5.17 10.64
C ASN A 61 6.51 -5.30 10.54
N ASN A 62 7.29 -4.26 10.86
CA ASN A 62 8.76 -4.30 10.81
C ASN A 62 9.29 -4.73 9.43
N GLU A 63 8.54 -4.37 8.40
CA GLU A 63 8.68 -4.79 7.01
C GLU A 63 9.79 -4.01 6.29
N ALA A 64 10.39 -4.64 5.29
CA ALA A 64 11.31 -4.01 4.36
C ALA A 64 10.62 -2.87 3.58
N CYS A 65 11.38 -1.86 3.15
CA CYS A 65 10.83 -0.76 2.37
C CYS A 65 10.24 -1.22 1.03
N GLU A 66 10.83 -2.27 0.44
CA GLU A 66 10.41 -2.80 -0.85
C GLU A 66 9.22 -3.75 -0.69
N GLN A 67 8.05 -3.30 -1.11
CA GLN A 67 6.80 -4.04 -1.03
C GLN A 67 6.25 -4.35 -2.41
N TRP A 68 5.58 -5.50 -2.53
CA TRP A 68 4.77 -5.82 -3.69
C TRP A 68 3.34 -5.36 -3.45
N VAL A 69 2.77 -4.67 -4.43
CA VAL A 69 1.39 -4.20 -4.39
C VAL A 69 0.64 -4.77 -5.58
N LYS A 70 -0.60 -5.20 -5.35
CA LYS A 70 -1.57 -5.57 -6.39
C LYS A 70 -2.97 -5.09 -6.02
N ALA A 71 -3.85 -5.06 -7.00
CA ALA A 71 -5.26 -4.70 -6.83
C ALA A 71 -6.17 -5.88 -7.19
N THR A 72 -7.30 -5.99 -6.48
CA THR A 72 -8.43 -6.83 -6.87
C THR A 72 -9.51 -5.95 -7.43
N PHE A 73 -10.03 -6.32 -8.60
CA PHE A 73 -11.06 -5.57 -9.31
C PHE A 73 -12.45 -6.14 -9.02
N ALA A 74 -13.49 -5.32 -9.20
CA ALA A 74 -14.87 -5.69 -8.96
C ALA A 74 -15.39 -6.84 -9.85
N ASP A 75 -14.71 -7.15 -10.97
CA ASP A 75 -14.99 -8.32 -11.80
C ASP A 75 -14.37 -9.62 -11.27
N GLY A 76 -13.57 -9.54 -10.21
CA GLY A 76 -12.89 -10.66 -9.56
C GLY A 76 -11.48 -10.95 -10.10
N SER A 77 -11.02 -10.25 -11.14
CA SER A 77 -9.63 -10.31 -11.58
C SER A 77 -8.68 -9.57 -10.63
N GLU A 78 -7.39 -9.89 -10.73
CA GLU A 78 -6.31 -9.25 -9.97
C GLU A 78 -5.27 -8.66 -10.93
N SER A 79 -4.65 -7.55 -10.54
CA SER A 79 -3.52 -6.98 -11.29
C SER A 79 -2.24 -7.80 -11.08
N GLU A 80 -1.29 -7.65 -12.01
CA GLU A 80 0.06 -8.17 -11.78
C GLU A 80 0.72 -7.44 -10.59
N PRO A 81 1.39 -8.15 -9.67
CA PRO A 81 2.11 -7.50 -8.58
C PRO A 81 3.26 -6.62 -9.08
N ALA A 82 3.22 -5.35 -8.71
CA ALA A 82 4.29 -4.39 -8.95
C ALA A 82 5.08 -4.12 -7.65
N LYS A 83 6.39 -3.92 -7.76
CA LYS A 83 7.26 -3.66 -6.60
C LYS A 83 7.45 -2.16 -6.43
N PHE A 84 7.32 -1.68 -5.21
CA PHE A 84 7.49 -0.28 -4.83
C PHE A 84 8.41 -0.19 -3.62
N ASP A 85 9.25 0.84 -3.59
CA ASP A 85 10.08 1.16 -2.42
C ASP A 85 9.39 2.27 -1.63
N PHE A 86 8.70 1.92 -0.55
CA PHE A 86 7.94 2.88 0.27
C PHE A 86 8.80 3.85 1.08
N CYS A 87 10.12 3.65 1.13
CA CYS A 87 11.03 4.57 1.81
C CYS A 87 11.44 5.76 0.91
N GLU A 88 11.05 5.76 -0.37
CA GLU A 88 11.19 6.93 -1.23
C GLU A 88 10.07 7.96 -1.00
N ASN A 89 10.41 9.25 -1.04
CA ASN A 89 9.42 10.32 -0.85
C ASN A 89 8.61 10.55 -2.12
N GLY A 90 7.28 10.68 -1.99
CA GLY A 90 6.39 11.12 -3.07
C GLY A 90 5.96 10.03 -4.06
N LEU A 91 5.82 8.79 -3.61
CA LEU A 91 5.37 7.68 -4.45
C LEU A 91 3.92 7.86 -4.92
N GLN A 92 3.74 7.58 -6.21
CA GLN A 92 2.43 7.41 -6.84
C GLN A 92 2.33 5.98 -7.38
N LEU A 93 1.23 5.32 -7.04
CA LEU A 93 0.87 4.00 -7.53
C LEU A 93 -0.19 4.17 -8.62
N ASP A 94 0.11 3.72 -9.83
CA ASP A 94 -0.87 3.57 -10.89
C ASP A 94 -1.30 2.11 -10.94
N LEU A 95 -2.57 1.87 -10.62
CA LEU A 95 -3.20 0.55 -10.50
C LEU A 95 -4.19 0.30 -11.65
#